data_AF-A0A0F7IFZ6-F1
#
_entry.id   AF-A0A0F7IFZ6-F1
#
_cell.length_a   1.000
_cell.length_b   1.000
_cell.length_c   1.000
_cell.angle_alpha   90.00
_cell.angle_beta   90.00
_cell.angle_gamma   90.00
#
_symmetry.space_group_name_H-M   'P 1'
#
loop_
_entity.id
_entity.type
_entity.pdbx_description
1 polymer ?
#
loop_
_entity_poly.entity_id
_entity_poly.type
_entity_poly.pdbx_seq_one_letter_code
_entity_poly.pdbx_strand_id
1 'polypeptide(L)'
;MKESWSKHSDTLEKSREYHKRYQIAVSSPLRRRILRLIKEGKSEREIGEILGLDEKQLEYHLKILEWGYCIDRSEGRLEITKEGLVVDYLD
;
A
#
# COMPACT_ATOMS: atom_id res chain seq x y z
N MET A 1 3.29 -24.37 -3.95
CA MET A 1 3.30 -22.92 -3.69
C MET A 1 2.81 -22.72 -2.26
N LYS A 2 3.74 -22.67 -1.29
CA LYS A 2 3.42 -22.53 0.13
C LYS A 2 4.23 -21.35 0.64
N GLU A 3 3.55 -20.25 0.93
CA GLU A 3 3.92 -19.41 2.07
C GLU A 3 2.64 -18.74 2.58
N SER A 4 2.01 -19.50 3.48
CA SER A 4 0.83 -19.16 4.27
C SER A 4 1.29 -18.37 5.49
N TRP A 5 0.37 -17.56 6.03
CA TRP A 5 0.28 -16.86 7.32
C TRP A 5 1.08 -17.38 8.55
N SER A 6 1.69 -18.55 8.49
CA SER A 6 2.34 -19.26 9.60
C SER A 6 3.69 -18.72 10.07
N LYS A 7 4.34 -17.81 9.33
CA LYS A 7 5.66 -17.26 9.74
C LYS A 7 5.59 -16.02 10.64
N HIS A 8 4.40 -15.45 10.87
CA HIS A 8 4.22 -14.26 11.71
C HIS A 8 3.15 -14.42 12.81
N SER A 9 2.82 -15.66 13.18
CA SER A 9 1.89 -15.96 14.28
C SER A 9 2.50 -15.81 15.68
N ASP A 10 3.57 -15.03 15.85
CA ASP A 10 4.33 -15.05 17.11
C ASP A 10 3.67 -14.27 18.26
N THR A 11 2.66 -13.42 18.03
CA THR A 11 1.69 -12.98 19.05
C THR A 11 0.40 -12.48 18.41
N LEU A 12 -0.76 -12.71 19.06
CA LEU A 12 -2.07 -12.15 18.65
C LEU A 12 -2.05 -10.62 18.50
N GLU A 13 -1.20 -9.96 19.28
CA GLU A 13 -1.01 -8.51 19.28
C GLU A 13 -0.36 -8.01 17.98
N LYS A 14 0.71 -8.66 17.51
CA LYS A 14 1.36 -8.35 16.23
C LYS A 14 0.40 -8.55 15.05
N SER A 15 -0.42 -9.59 15.11
CA SER A 15 -1.47 -9.82 14.11
C SER A 15 -2.51 -8.71 14.11
N ARG A 16 -3.00 -8.27 15.28
CA ARG A 16 -3.95 -7.15 15.39
C ARG A 16 -3.37 -5.84 14.88
N GLU A 17 -2.12 -5.56 15.23
CA GLU A 17 -1.44 -4.36 14.77
C GLU A 17 -1.32 -4.36 13.25
N TYR A 18 -0.85 -5.47 12.66
CA TYR A 18 -0.77 -5.64 11.21
C TYR A 18 -2.10 -5.35 10.50
N HIS A 19 -3.20 -6.00 10.94
CA HIS A 19 -4.52 -5.78 10.35
C HIS A 19 -4.98 -4.34 10.48
N LYS A 20 -4.72 -3.72 11.64
CA LYS A 20 -5.06 -2.32 11.88
C LYS A 20 -4.32 -1.39 10.91
N ARG A 21 -3.02 -1.60 10.71
CA ARG A 21 -2.20 -0.78 9.79
C ARG A 21 -2.72 -0.90 8.35
N TYR A 22 -2.95 -2.14 7.91
CA TYR A 22 -3.52 -2.42 6.59
C TYR A 22 -4.88 -1.74 6.40
N GLN A 23 -5.82 -1.95 7.34
CA GLN A 23 -7.17 -1.38 7.29
C GLN A 23 -7.12 0.16 7.21
N ILE A 24 -6.23 0.81 7.98
CA ILE A 24 -6.02 2.26 7.91
C ILE A 24 -5.51 2.67 6.52
N ALA A 25 -4.56 1.93 5.94
CA ALA A 25 -4.04 2.24 4.62
C ALA A 25 -5.11 2.14 3.52
N VAL A 26 -5.87 1.04 3.47
CA VAL A 26 -6.82 0.78 2.36
C VAL A 26 -8.21 1.42 2.54
N SER A 27 -8.54 1.93 3.72
CA SER A 27 -9.83 2.61 3.98
C SER A 27 -9.98 3.98 3.30
N SER A 28 -8.90 4.57 2.77
CA SER A 28 -8.97 5.83 2.03
C SER A 28 -9.17 5.61 0.53
N PRO A 29 -10.22 6.18 -0.09
CA PRO A 29 -10.44 6.09 -1.53
C PRO A 29 -9.27 6.64 -2.36
N LEU A 30 -8.62 7.71 -1.88
CA LEU A 30 -7.45 8.30 -2.54
C LEU A 30 -6.26 7.34 -2.54
N ARG A 31 -5.97 6.71 -1.39
CA ARG A 31 -4.90 5.70 -1.31
C ARG A 31 -5.21 4.46 -2.16
N ARG A 32 -6.48 4.04 -2.23
CA ARG A 32 -6.91 2.98 -3.16
C ARG A 32 -6.67 3.37 -4.62
N ARG A 33 -6.90 4.64 -4.98
CA ARG A 33 -6.61 5.16 -6.32
C ARG A 33 -5.10 5.18 -6.60
N ILE A 34 -4.26 5.59 -5.63
CA ILE A 34 -2.80 5.54 -5.75
C ILE A 34 -2.34 4.10 -6.02
N LEU A 35 -2.81 3.11 -5.26
CA LEU A 35 -2.46 1.70 -5.46
C LEU A 35 -2.80 1.20 -6.88
N ARG A 36 -3.96 1.58 -7.42
CA ARG A 36 -4.35 1.23 -8.80
C ARG A 36 -3.40 1.82 -9.84
N LEU A 37 -2.99 3.08 -9.67
CA LEU A 37 -2.05 3.72 -10.59
C LEU A 37 -0.65 3.10 -10.51
N ILE A 38 -0.18 2.74 -9.32
CA ILE A 38 1.09 1.99 -9.14
C ILE A 38 1.00 0.64 -9.86
N LYS A 39 -0.11 -0.07 -9.70
CA LYS A 39 -0.36 -1.35 -10.40
C LYS A 39 -0.36 -1.19 -11.94
N GLU A 40 -0.84 -0.06 -12.44
CA GLU A 40 -0.78 0.31 -13.86
C GLU A 40 0.64 0.70 -14.34
N GLY A 41 1.63 0.72 -13.44
CA GLY A 41 3.02 1.05 -13.75
C GLY A 41 3.31 2.55 -13.81
N LYS A 42 2.44 3.39 -13.23
CA LYS A 42 2.65 4.84 -13.16
C LYS A 42 3.75 5.20 -12.20
N SER A 43 4.60 6.14 -12.61
CA SER A 43 5.62 6.76 -11.76
C SER A 43 4.99 7.65 -10.69
N GLU A 44 5.72 7.94 -9.61
CA GLU A 44 5.25 8.87 -8.56
C GLU A 44 4.88 10.24 -9.14
N ARG A 45 5.68 10.73 -10.10
CA ARG A 45 5.38 11.98 -10.80
C ARG A 45 4.06 11.93 -11.56
N GLU A 46 3.84 10.89 -12.36
CA GLU A 46 2.58 10.73 -13.10
C GLU A 46 1.39 10.61 -12.14
N ILE A 47 1.55 9.91 -11.02
CA ILE A 47 0.51 9.78 -9.99
C ILE A 47 0.15 11.14 -9.39
N GLY A 48 1.16 11.95 -9.04
CA GLY A 48 0.96 13.32 -8.55
C GLY A 48 0.21 14.19 -9.55
N GLU A 49 0.63 14.16 -10.83
CA GLU A 49 -0.01 14.89 -11.92
C GLU A 49 -1.48 14.45 -12.14
N ILE A 50 -1.76 13.13 -12.16
CA ILE A 50 -3.11 12.57 -12.37
C ILE A 50 -4.05 12.92 -11.21
N LEU A 51 -3.54 12.92 -9.97
CA LEU A 51 -4.35 13.14 -8.78
C LEU A 51 -4.35 14.59 -8.29
N GLY A 52 -3.58 15.48 -8.95
CA GLY A 52 -3.42 16.87 -8.53
C GLY A 52 -2.75 17.01 -7.17
N LEU A 53 -1.82 16.11 -6.83
CA LEU A 53 -1.09 16.10 -5.56
C LEU A 53 0.31 16.68 -5.76
N ASP A 54 0.74 17.53 -4.83
CA ASP A 54 2.14 17.89 -4.72
C ASP A 54 2.98 16.72 -4.16
N GLU A 55 4.30 16.85 -4.27
CA GLU A 55 5.25 15.82 -3.84
C GLU A 55 5.09 15.47 -2.35
N LYS A 56 4.80 16.44 -1.48
CA LYS A 56 4.66 16.21 -0.03
C LYS A 56 3.36 15.49 0.30
N GLN A 57 2.27 15.84 -0.39
CA GLN A 57 0.97 15.19 -0.25
C GLN A 57 1.05 13.74 -0.72
N LEU A 58 1.67 13.51 -1.88
CA LEU A 58 1.87 12.16 -2.39
C LEU A 58 2.76 11.33 -1.44
N GLU A 59 3.89 11.89 -1.00
CA GLU A 59 4.80 11.23 -0.08
C GLU A 59 4.12 10.85 1.25
N TYR A 60 3.24 11.70 1.78
CA TYR A 60 2.45 11.38 2.96
C TYR A 60 1.58 10.12 2.75
N HIS A 61 0.94 10.01 1.59
CA HIS A 61 0.12 8.85 1.26
C HIS A 61 0.95 7.59 1.05
N LEU A 62 2.09 7.69 0.38
CA LEU A 62 3.00 6.58 0.15
C LEU A 62 3.55 6.04 1.48
N LYS A 63 3.97 6.89 2.42
CA LYS A 63 4.38 6.46 3.77
C LYS A 63 3.32 5.65 4.51
N ILE A 64 2.05 6.03 4.37
CA ILE A 64 0.94 5.28 4.99
C ILE A 64 0.73 3.93 4.30
N LEU A 65 0.81 3.91 2.97
CA LEU A 65 0.69 2.68 2.20
C LEU A 65 1.83 1.70 2.49
N GLU A 66 3.07 2.20 2.60
CA GLU A 66 4.26 1.44 2.99
C GLU A 66 4.13 0.90 4.42
N TRP A 67 3.76 1.75 5.38
CA TRP A 67 3.49 1.33 6.76
C TRP A 67 2.36 0.29 6.88
N GLY A 68 1.38 0.37 5.98
CA GLY A 68 0.29 -0.58 5.82
C GLY A 68 0.62 -1.81 4.96
N TYR A 69 1.89 -2.01 4.62
CA TYR A 69 2.39 -3.16 3.84
C TYR A 69 1.80 -3.27 2.42
N CYS A 70 1.26 -2.18 1.85
CA CYS A 70 0.62 -2.18 0.53
C CYS A 70 1.59 -1.94 -0.62
N ILE A 71 2.76 -1.34 -0.32
CA ILE A 71 3.82 -1.04 -1.28
C ILE A 71 5.19 -1.29 -0.65
N ASP A 72 6.19 -1.48 -1.49
CA ASP A 72 7.60 -1.55 -1.13
C ASP A 72 8.40 -0.53 -1.96
N ARG A 73 9.45 0.05 -1.37
CA ARG A 73 10.40 0.98 -2.00
C ARG A 73 11.82 0.41 -2.06
N SER A 74 11.95 -0.91 -2.14
CA SER A 74 13.23 -1.58 -2.34
C SER A 74 13.93 -1.09 -3.62
N GLU A 75 15.22 -0.75 -3.49
CA GLU A 75 16.10 -0.33 -4.60
C GLU A 75 15.62 0.90 -5.40
N GLY A 76 14.83 1.78 -4.77
CA GLY A 76 14.34 3.01 -5.40
C GLY A 76 13.23 2.81 -6.42
N ARG A 77 12.61 1.62 -6.44
CA ARG A 77 11.42 1.34 -7.25
C ARG A 77 10.21 1.23 -6.34
N LEU A 78 9.14 1.92 -6.72
CA LEU A 78 7.85 1.83 -6.06
C LEU A 78 7.10 0.60 -6.62
N GLU A 79 7.00 -0.46 -5.81
CA GLU A 79 6.36 -1.71 -6.21
C GLU A 79 5.15 -2.02 -5.33
N ILE A 80 4.09 -2.58 -5.92
CA ILE A 80 2.89 -2.99 -5.18
C ILE A 80 3.10 -4.39 -4.59
N THR A 81 2.72 -4.57 -3.32
CA THR A 81 2.79 -5.87 -2.64
C THR A 81 1.54 -6.71 -2.94
N LYS A 82 1.52 -7.96 -2.46
CA LYS A 82 0.33 -8.84 -2.58
C LYS A 82 -0.88 -8.26 -1.85
N GLU A 83 -0.64 -7.61 -0.72
CA GLU A 83 -1.62 -6.93 0.12
C GLU A 83 -2.21 -5.71 -0.59
N GLY A 84 -1.37 -4.94 -1.29
CA GLY A 84 -1.80 -3.80 -2.09
C GLY A 84 -2.69 -4.17 -3.27
N LEU A 85 -2.48 -5.36 -3.85
CA LEU A 85 -3.31 -5.89 -4.96
C LEU A 85 -4.75 -6.21 -4.55
N VAL A 86 -5.04 -6.38 -3.25
CA VAL A 86 -6.40 -6.66 -2.76
C VAL A 86 -7.33 -5.45 -2.94
N VAL A 87 -6.79 -4.27 -3.28
CA VAL A 87 -7.57 -3.05 -3.52
C VAL A 87 -8.71 -3.21 -4.53
N ASP A 88 -8.57 -4.11 -5.50
CA ASP A 88 -9.60 -4.36 -6.52
C ASP A 88 -10.85 -5.05 -5.99
N TYR A 89 -10.79 -5.61 -4.78
CA TYR A 89 -11.91 -6.30 -4.11
C TYR A 89 -12.57 -5.44 -3.03
N LEU A 90 -12.16 -4.18 -2.87
CA LEU A 90 -12.59 -3.26 -1.80
C LEU A 90 -13.49 -2.11 -2.27
N ASP A 91 -14.06 -2.21 -3.49
CA ASP A 91 -15.02 -1.23 -4.01
C ASP A 91 -16.44 -1.44 -3.45
#